data_AF-A0A162I8K3-F1
#
_entry.id   AF-A0A162I8K3-F1
#
_cell.length_a   1.000
_cell.length_b   1.000
_cell.length_c   1.000
_cell.angle_alpha   90.00
_cell.angle_beta   90.00
_cell.angle_gamma   90.00
#
_symmetry.space_group_name_H-M   'P 1'
#
loop_
_entity.id
_entity.type
_entity.pdbx_description
1 polymer ?
#
loop_
_entity_poly.entity_id
_entity_poly.type
_entity_poly.pdbx_seq_one_letter_code
_entity_poly.pdbx_strand_id
1 'polypeptide(L)'
;MTDTTITVLLAEDEPALPGLESLDGLARVQEARTPAQLKSALPETDILVVTDFRTDLLEEVWPDNCPVRWVHATSAGVDALMIDPIKHSDIVVTNARGIFDRGIAEYVLGALLMFAKDTLGNLALKEQHRWQHRETRMLRGANALIVGAGSIGREVATVLGAMGMNVIGTARHARQDSAFDRVHRQQDLPALLGDADYVVVTAPLTPDTDGLFDAATFRQMKPGAALVNVGRGPIVRTDALLQALQQGRLAGAALDVFEEEPLPADHPLWNHPKVMISAHMAGDFIGWRQALGQQFVDNFHRWRRGQPLDNPVSKEHGYVSSA
;
A
#
# COMPACT_ATOMS: atom_id res chain seq x y z
N MET A 1 10.24 35.90 -6.54
CA MET A 1 10.69 34.55 -6.14
C MET A 1 9.85 33.54 -6.89
N THR A 2 10.01 33.54 -8.22
CA THR A 2 9.46 32.58 -9.19
C THR A 2 10.51 31.52 -9.54
N ASP A 3 11.54 31.37 -8.70
CA ASP A 3 12.75 30.62 -9.03
C ASP A 3 12.63 29.12 -8.70
N THR A 4 11.53 28.70 -8.05
CA THR A 4 11.32 27.28 -7.71
C THR A 4 10.81 26.51 -8.92
N THR A 5 11.52 25.47 -9.31
CA THR A 5 11.11 24.53 -10.36
C THR A 5 10.64 23.21 -9.75
N ILE A 6 9.44 22.79 -10.14
CA ILE A 6 8.81 21.54 -9.76
C ILE A 6 8.80 20.64 -11.00
N THR A 7 9.43 19.47 -10.89
CA THR A 7 9.34 18.43 -11.93
C THR A 7 8.39 17.34 -11.45
N VAL A 8 7.39 17.00 -12.27
CA VAL A 8 6.45 15.90 -12.01
C VAL A 8 6.84 14.73 -12.91
N LEU A 9 7.30 13.64 -12.30
CA LEU A 9 7.59 12.37 -12.97
C LEU A 9 6.30 11.56 -13.07
N LEU A 10 5.81 11.39 -14.29
CA LEU A 10 4.56 10.71 -14.65
C LEU A 10 4.83 9.48 -15.50
N ALA A 11 3.97 8.47 -15.40
CA ALA A 11 4.00 7.37 -16.37
C ALA A 11 3.56 7.89 -17.75
N GLU A 12 3.99 7.22 -18.83
CA GLU A 12 3.74 7.66 -20.20
C GLU A 12 2.25 7.98 -20.47
N ASP A 13 1.36 7.09 -20.03
CA ASP A 13 -0.10 7.20 -20.22
C ASP A 13 -0.84 7.90 -19.07
N GLU A 14 -0.14 8.43 -18.06
CA GLU A 14 -0.78 8.99 -16.88
C GLU A 14 -1.27 10.44 -17.10
N PRO A 15 -2.52 10.80 -16.76
CA PRO A 15 -2.94 12.20 -16.83
C PRO A 15 -2.11 13.08 -15.89
N ALA A 16 -1.94 14.35 -16.24
CA ALA A 16 -1.28 15.34 -15.39
C ALA A 16 -1.88 15.35 -13.98
N LEU A 17 -1.04 15.59 -12.96
CA LEU A 17 -1.49 15.69 -11.57
C LEU A 17 -2.36 16.95 -11.41
N PRO A 18 -3.67 16.81 -11.12
CA PRO A 18 -4.58 17.95 -11.05
C PRO A 18 -4.30 18.84 -9.84
N GLY A 19 -4.64 20.13 -9.93
CA GLY A 19 -4.49 21.10 -8.83
C GLY A 19 -3.17 21.87 -8.86
N LEU A 20 -2.18 21.43 -9.64
CA LEU A 20 -0.90 22.11 -9.77
C LEU A 20 -1.01 23.48 -10.47
N GLU A 21 -2.07 23.73 -11.24
CA GLU A 21 -2.38 25.03 -11.84
C GLU A 21 -2.55 26.13 -10.78
N SER A 22 -2.87 25.77 -9.53
CA SER A 22 -2.91 26.73 -8.41
C SER A 22 -1.55 27.31 -8.04
N LEU A 23 -0.46 26.74 -8.56
CA LEU A 23 0.92 27.18 -8.34
C LEU A 23 1.41 28.17 -9.41
N ASP A 24 0.57 28.54 -10.38
CA ASP A 24 0.90 29.51 -11.42
C ASP A 24 1.34 30.86 -10.81
N GLY A 25 2.51 31.33 -11.25
CA GLY A 25 3.14 32.54 -10.71
C GLY A 25 3.86 32.35 -9.37
N LEU A 26 3.80 31.15 -8.77
CA LEU A 26 4.53 30.79 -7.55
C LEU A 26 5.71 29.85 -7.82
N ALA A 27 5.60 28.96 -8.81
CA ALA A 27 6.63 28.03 -9.24
C ALA A 27 6.52 27.74 -10.75
N ARG A 28 7.61 27.26 -11.35
CA ARG A 28 7.60 26.68 -12.70
C ARG A 28 7.34 25.18 -12.58
N VAL A 29 6.21 24.70 -13.08
CA VAL A 29 5.88 23.27 -13.12
C VAL A 29 6.21 22.70 -14.49
N GLN A 30 6.93 21.57 -14.53
CA GLN A 30 7.24 20.83 -15.75
C GLN A 30 7.00 19.33 -15.56
N GLU A 31 6.67 18.64 -16.64
CA GLU A 31 6.43 17.19 -16.64
C GLU A 31 7.60 16.45 -17.29
N ALA A 32 7.91 15.28 -16.75
CA ALA A 32 8.81 14.31 -17.35
C ALA A 32 8.14 12.94 -17.38
N ARG A 33 8.14 12.29 -18.56
CA ARG A 33 7.50 10.98 -18.79
C ARG A 33 8.46 9.91 -19.31
N THR A 34 9.68 10.33 -19.68
CA THR A 34 10.71 9.47 -20.24
C THR A 34 12.04 9.70 -19.53
N PRO A 35 12.96 8.73 -19.54
CA PRO A 35 14.28 8.91 -18.95
C PRO A 35 15.02 10.12 -19.53
N ALA A 36 14.92 10.36 -20.84
CA ALA A 36 15.55 11.51 -21.49
C ALA A 36 15.00 12.86 -20.98
N GLN A 37 13.67 12.97 -20.82
CA GLN A 37 13.03 14.17 -20.27
C GLN A 37 13.42 14.38 -18.81
N LEU A 38 13.37 13.32 -18.00
CA LEU A 38 13.72 13.40 -16.58
C LEU A 38 15.19 13.81 -16.40
N LYS A 39 16.11 13.19 -17.15
CA LYS A 39 17.54 13.53 -17.15
C LYS A 39 17.81 15.00 -17.50
N SER A 40 17.05 15.55 -18.45
CA SER A 40 17.18 16.97 -18.82
C SER A 40 16.55 17.92 -17.79
N ALA A 41 15.55 17.48 -17.04
CA ALA A 41 14.80 18.28 -16.09
C ALA A 41 15.49 18.37 -14.71
N LEU A 42 16.07 17.26 -14.23
CA LEU A 42 16.66 17.16 -12.89
C LEU A 42 17.69 18.26 -12.54
N PRO A 43 18.60 18.69 -13.44
CA PRO A 43 19.59 19.74 -13.15
C PRO A 43 19.01 21.11 -12.79
N GLU A 44 17.73 21.36 -13.10
CA GLU A 44 17.04 22.60 -12.76
C GLU A 44 15.92 22.39 -11.72
N THR A 45 15.79 21.19 -11.15
CA THR A 45 14.64 20.82 -10.29
C THR A 45 14.93 21.08 -8.82
N ASP A 46 14.10 21.90 -8.16
CA ASP A 46 14.13 22.07 -6.70
C ASP A 46 13.28 21.02 -5.98
N ILE A 47 12.14 20.67 -6.58
CA ILE A 47 11.14 19.76 -6.02
C ILE A 47 10.77 18.71 -7.05
N LEU A 48 10.91 17.44 -6.69
CA LEU A 48 10.51 16.32 -7.53
C LEU A 48 9.21 15.71 -6.99
N VAL A 49 8.17 15.67 -7.79
CA VAL A 49 6.93 14.92 -7.51
C VAL A 49 6.98 13.63 -8.30
N VAL A 50 6.80 12.48 -7.66
CA VAL A 50 6.81 11.18 -8.33
C VAL A 50 5.44 10.53 -8.24
N THR A 51 4.80 10.35 -9.39
CA THR A 51 3.54 9.61 -9.54
C THR A 51 3.77 8.20 -10.08
N ASP A 52 4.80 8.01 -10.91
CA ASP A 52 5.19 6.70 -11.39
C ASP A 52 6.17 5.98 -10.45
N PHE A 53 5.61 5.25 -9.49
CA PHE A 53 6.35 4.47 -8.51
C PHE A 53 6.81 3.09 -9.02
N ARG A 54 6.60 2.76 -10.30
CA ARG A 54 6.89 1.45 -10.88
C ARG A 54 8.16 1.43 -11.72
N THR A 55 8.94 2.50 -11.68
CA THR A 55 10.07 2.67 -12.59
C THR A 55 11.40 2.77 -11.86
N ASP A 56 12.40 2.06 -12.39
CA ASP A 56 13.81 2.23 -12.01
C ASP A 56 14.43 3.47 -12.68
N LEU A 57 13.61 4.25 -13.40
CA LEU A 57 14.03 5.44 -14.13
C LEU A 57 14.79 6.42 -13.26
N LEU A 58 14.38 6.56 -12.00
CA LEU A 58 15.01 7.51 -11.08
C LEU A 58 16.47 7.13 -10.80
N GLU A 59 16.76 5.84 -10.62
CA GLU A 59 18.12 5.34 -10.41
C GLU A 59 18.96 5.48 -11.68
N GLU A 60 18.37 5.21 -12.84
CA GLU A 60 19.05 5.28 -14.14
C GLU A 60 19.55 6.69 -14.49
N VAL A 61 18.77 7.73 -14.16
CA VAL A 61 19.05 9.09 -14.63
C VAL A 61 19.43 10.10 -13.56
N TRP A 62 19.58 9.68 -12.30
CA TRP A 62 19.94 10.59 -11.22
C TRP A 62 21.30 11.25 -11.48
N PRO A 63 21.41 12.59 -11.46
CA PRO A 63 22.67 13.27 -11.74
C PRO A 63 23.61 13.26 -10.52
N ASP A 64 24.92 13.30 -10.77
CA ASP A 64 25.94 13.41 -9.71
C ASP A 64 25.73 14.63 -8.81
N ASN A 65 25.25 15.74 -9.39
CA ASN A 65 24.86 16.94 -8.66
C ASN A 65 23.39 17.26 -8.95
N CYS A 66 22.54 17.09 -7.94
CA CYS A 66 21.10 17.27 -8.04
C CYS A 66 20.65 18.41 -7.09
N PRO A 67 20.10 19.53 -7.59
CA PRO A 67 19.65 20.63 -6.74
C PRO A 67 18.35 20.33 -5.98
N VAL A 68 17.75 19.16 -6.18
CA VAL A 68 16.52 18.74 -5.52
C VAL A 68 16.68 18.83 -4.00
N ARG A 69 15.72 19.48 -3.34
CA ARG A 69 15.66 19.64 -1.89
C ARG A 69 14.51 18.87 -1.28
N TRP A 70 13.50 18.54 -2.08
CA TRP A 70 12.29 17.85 -1.64
C TRP A 70 11.79 16.88 -2.72
N VAL A 71 11.57 15.63 -2.33
CA VAL A 71 10.90 14.60 -3.13
C VAL A 71 9.55 14.27 -2.49
N HIS A 72 8.48 14.36 -3.27
CA HIS A 72 7.13 13.99 -2.85
C HIS A 72 6.63 12.77 -3.62
N ALA A 73 6.36 11.69 -2.90
CA ALA A 73 5.72 10.49 -3.44
C ALA A 73 4.20 10.65 -3.41
N THR A 74 3.52 10.45 -4.53
CA THR A 74 2.05 10.43 -4.55
C THR A 74 1.47 9.04 -4.23
N SER A 75 2.20 8.26 -3.42
CA SER A 75 1.90 6.91 -2.98
C SER A 75 2.12 6.80 -1.47
N ALA A 76 1.52 5.78 -0.82
CA ALA A 76 1.77 5.52 0.59
C ALA A 76 3.15 4.89 0.85
N GLY A 77 3.56 3.92 0.04
CA GLY A 77 4.93 3.40 0.07
C GLY A 77 5.85 4.19 -0.84
N VAL A 78 7.15 4.15 -0.55
CA VAL A 78 8.19 4.96 -1.19
C VAL A 78 9.38 4.11 -1.65
N ASP A 79 9.15 2.80 -1.74
CA ASP A 79 10.18 1.77 -1.91
C ASP A 79 11.06 2.06 -3.14
N ALA A 80 10.42 2.40 -4.27
CA ALA A 80 11.06 2.74 -5.54
C ALA A 80 11.82 4.09 -5.53
N LEU A 81 11.56 4.97 -4.56
CA LEU A 81 12.20 6.30 -4.48
C LEU A 81 13.47 6.28 -3.65
N MET A 82 13.71 5.20 -2.91
CA MET A 82 14.82 5.11 -1.96
C MET A 82 16.09 4.63 -2.65
N ILE A 83 16.53 5.34 -3.69
CA ILE A 83 17.83 5.15 -4.33
C ILE A 83 18.96 5.71 -3.45
N ASP A 84 20.18 5.22 -3.62
CA ASP A 84 21.33 5.60 -2.77
C ASP A 84 21.58 7.12 -2.70
N PRO A 85 21.47 7.89 -3.80
CA PRO A 85 21.60 9.35 -3.75
C PRO A 85 20.53 10.05 -2.89
N ILE A 86 19.31 9.49 -2.82
CA ILE A 86 18.23 10.04 -1.99
C ILE A 86 18.42 9.58 -0.54
N LYS A 87 18.71 8.30 -0.32
CA LYS A 87 18.91 7.69 1.01
C LYS A 87 20.00 8.41 1.81
N HIS A 88 21.13 8.74 1.18
CA HIS A 88 22.32 9.27 1.85
C HIS A 88 22.50 10.80 1.72
N SER A 89 21.44 11.53 1.37
CA SER A 89 21.46 13.01 1.25
C SER A 89 20.60 13.70 2.31
N ASP A 90 20.61 15.04 2.31
CA ASP A 90 19.73 15.87 3.15
C ASP A 90 18.35 16.14 2.51
N ILE A 91 18.06 15.54 1.35
CA ILE A 91 16.81 15.74 0.61
C ILE A 91 15.62 15.30 1.47
N VAL A 92 14.61 16.15 1.66
CA VAL A 92 13.41 15.75 2.39
C VAL A 92 12.56 14.84 1.52
N VAL A 93 12.11 13.70 2.07
CA VAL A 93 11.16 12.81 1.37
C VAL A 93 9.82 12.85 2.11
N THR A 94 8.73 13.04 1.37
CA THR A 94 7.36 12.96 1.90
C THR A 94 6.53 12.01 1.05
N ASN A 95 5.42 11.50 1.60
CA ASN A 95 4.53 10.60 0.89
C ASN A 95 3.05 10.99 1.03
N ALA A 96 2.18 10.20 0.41
CA ALA A 96 0.74 10.41 0.41
C ALA A 96 -0.01 9.74 1.57
N ARG A 97 0.65 9.54 2.73
CA ARG A 97 0.02 8.96 3.93
C ARG A 97 -1.28 9.71 4.27
N GLY A 98 -2.34 8.96 4.56
CA GLY A 98 -3.65 9.48 4.93
C GLY A 98 -4.63 9.65 3.77
N ILE A 99 -4.17 9.67 2.51
CA ILE A 99 -5.05 9.80 1.34
C ILE A 99 -5.82 8.50 1.08
N PHE A 100 -5.12 7.37 1.12
CA PHE A 100 -5.67 6.07 0.72
C PHE A 100 -6.19 5.22 1.89
N ASP A 101 -5.87 5.61 3.12
CA ASP A 101 -6.12 4.82 4.34
C ASP A 101 -7.57 4.34 4.45
N ARG A 102 -8.53 5.25 4.18
CA ARG A 102 -9.96 4.94 4.25
C ARG A 102 -10.42 4.01 3.13
N GLY A 103 -10.01 4.30 1.89
CA GLY A 103 -10.35 3.46 0.73
C GLY A 103 -9.86 2.02 0.92
N ILE A 104 -8.62 1.85 1.38
CA ILE A 104 -8.05 0.54 1.69
C ILE A 104 -8.84 -0.16 2.80
N ALA A 105 -9.24 0.56 3.85
CA ALA A 105 -10.04 -0.03 4.92
C ALA A 105 -11.42 -0.52 4.43
N GLU A 106 -12.06 0.23 3.53
CA GLU A 106 -13.32 -0.17 2.89
C GLU A 106 -13.13 -1.39 1.98
N TYR A 107 -12.06 -1.43 1.19
CA TYR A 107 -11.69 -2.59 0.38
C TYR A 107 -11.48 -3.84 1.24
N VAL A 108 -10.70 -3.72 2.33
CA VAL A 108 -10.43 -4.84 3.26
C VAL A 108 -11.73 -5.34 3.89
N LEU A 109 -12.61 -4.44 4.34
CA LEU A 109 -13.93 -4.83 4.84
C LEU A 109 -14.75 -5.58 3.78
N GLY A 110 -14.74 -5.11 2.54
CA GLY A 110 -15.37 -5.77 1.40
C GLY A 110 -14.84 -7.19 1.18
N ALA A 111 -13.52 -7.36 1.18
CA ALA A 111 -12.87 -8.67 1.06
C ALA A 111 -13.24 -9.62 2.22
N LEU A 112 -13.24 -9.13 3.46
CA LEU A 112 -13.64 -9.91 4.63
C LEU A 112 -15.11 -10.35 4.55
N LEU A 113 -16.02 -9.44 4.15
CA LEU A 113 -17.42 -9.76 3.93
C LEU A 113 -17.62 -10.77 2.80
N MET A 114 -16.86 -10.63 1.70
CA MET A 114 -16.86 -11.58 0.59
C MET A 114 -16.55 -13.00 1.06
N PHE A 115 -15.53 -13.18 1.91
CA PHE A 115 -15.23 -14.48 2.51
C PHE A 115 -16.28 -14.93 3.52
N ALA A 116 -16.71 -14.04 4.42
CA ALA A 116 -17.69 -14.37 5.45
C ALA A 116 -19.02 -14.83 4.85
N LYS A 117 -19.44 -14.23 3.73
CA LYS A 117 -20.72 -14.51 3.06
C LYS A 117 -20.65 -15.49 1.89
N ASP A 118 -19.48 -16.13 1.69
CA ASP A 118 -19.24 -17.08 0.60
C ASP A 118 -19.63 -16.49 -0.78
N THR A 119 -19.29 -15.22 -1.00
CA THR A 119 -19.68 -14.50 -2.22
C THR A 119 -19.07 -15.14 -3.46
N LEU A 120 -17.81 -15.59 -3.41
CA LEU A 120 -17.17 -16.31 -4.52
C LEU A 120 -17.93 -17.61 -4.86
N GLY A 121 -18.36 -18.38 -3.84
CA GLY A 121 -19.19 -19.56 -4.03
C GLY A 121 -20.56 -19.24 -4.63
N ASN A 122 -21.18 -18.14 -4.22
CA ASN A 122 -22.45 -17.66 -4.79
C ASN A 122 -22.30 -17.30 -6.28
N LEU A 123 -21.23 -16.60 -6.66
CA LEU A 123 -20.95 -16.29 -8.06
C LEU A 123 -20.74 -17.56 -8.89
N ALA A 124 -19.96 -18.52 -8.41
CA ALA A 124 -19.75 -19.79 -9.09
C ALA A 124 -21.06 -20.59 -9.30
N LEU A 125 -21.93 -20.63 -8.29
CA LEU A 125 -23.23 -21.30 -8.39
C LEU A 125 -24.21 -20.58 -9.30
N LYS A 126 -24.17 -19.23 -9.32
CA LYS A 126 -24.92 -18.42 -10.27
C LYS A 126 -24.53 -18.78 -11.71
N GLU A 127 -23.24 -18.85 -12.03
CA GLU A 127 -22.77 -19.24 -13.37
C GLU A 127 -23.21 -20.67 -13.75
N GLN A 128 -23.38 -21.55 -12.75
CA GLN A 128 -23.89 -22.90 -12.96
C GLN A 128 -25.43 -22.99 -12.96
N HIS A 129 -26.14 -21.88 -12.75
CA HIS A 129 -27.59 -21.82 -12.60
C HIS A 129 -28.11 -22.73 -11.46
N ARG A 130 -27.32 -22.89 -10.39
CA ARG A 130 -27.61 -23.80 -9.28
C ARG A 130 -28.08 -23.06 -8.05
N TRP A 131 -29.30 -23.34 -7.62
CA TRP A 131 -29.82 -22.87 -6.33
C TRP A 131 -29.39 -23.81 -5.21
N GLN A 132 -28.52 -23.34 -4.30
CA GLN A 132 -28.04 -24.14 -3.18
C GLN A 132 -27.98 -23.29 -1.90
N HIS A 133 -28.82 -23.64 -0.91
CA HIS A 133 -28.78 -23.04 0.42
C HIS A 133 -27.53 -23.50 1.19
N ARG A 134 -26.85 -22.58 1.88
CA ARG A 134 -25.65 -22.81 2.70
C ARG A 134 -25.60 -21.84 3.87
N GLU A 135 -24.89 -22.22 4.92
CA GLU A 135 -24.59 -21.34 6.05
C GLU A 135 -23.43 -20.40 5.71
N THR A 136 -23.42 -19.22 6.33
CA THR A 136 -22.35 -18.22 6.18
C THR A 136 -21.77 -17.85 7.54
N ARG A 137 -20.57 -17.26 7.54
CA ARG A 137 -19.91 -16.78 8.75
C ARG A 137 -20.36 -15.35 9.09
N MET A 138 -20.20 -14.98 10.35
CA MET A 138 -20.32 -13.60 10.81
C MET A 138 -18.93 -13.01 11.03
N LEU A 139 -18.78 -11.70 10.80
CA LEU A 139 -17.58 -10.98 11.22
C LEU A 139 -17.61 -10.68 12.72
N ARG A 140 -18.80 -10.44 13.31
CA ARG A 140 -18.92 -10.18 14.74
C ARG A 140 -18.32 -11.33 15.56
N GLY A 141 -17.36 -10.99 16.42
CA GLY A 141 -16.62 -11.93 17.27
C GLY A 141 -15.50 -12.70 16.58
N ALA A 142 -15.27 -12.50 15.26
CA ALA A 142 -14.13 -13.08 14.57
C ALA A 142 -12.85 -12.28 14.87
N ASN A 143 -11.71 -12.96 14.79
CA ASN A 143 -10.40 -12.38 15.09
C ASN A 143 -9.72 -11.92 13.80
N ALA A 144 -9.35 -10.64 13.73
CA ALA A 144 -8.51 -10.06 12.69
C ALA A 144 -7.11 -9.75 13.22
N LEU A 145 -6.10 -10.19 12.49
CA LEU A 145 -4.70 -9.87 12.73
C LEU A 145 -4.18 -8.99 11.60
N ILE A 146 -3.84 -7.75 11.91
CA ILE A 146 -3.33 -6.77 10.95
C ILE A 146 -1.80 -6.73 11.05
N VAL A 147 -1.13 -7.20 10.00
CA VAL A 147 0.32 -7.12 9.87
C VAL A 147 0.68 -5.75 9.32
N GLY A 148 1.20 -4.88 10.19
CA GLY A 148 1.48 -3.48 9.89
C GLY A 148 0.47 -2.52 10.53
N ALA A 149 0.60 -2.24 11.83
CA ALA A 149 -0.21 -1.23 12.53
C ALA A 149 0.25 0.21 12.20
N GLY A 150 0.41 0.54 10.92
CA GLY A 150 0.64 1.91 10.44
C GLY A 150 -0.67 2.71 10.36
N SER A 151 -0.68 3.78 9.58
CA SER A 151 -1.90 4.60 9.40
C SER A 151 -3.02 3.80 8.71
N ILE A 152 -2.69 3.09 7.63
CA ILE A 152 -3.59 2.17 6.92
C ILE A 152 -4.11 1.09 7.87
N GLY A 153 -3.20 0.36 8.54
CA GLY A 153 -3.60 -0.69 9.47
C GLY A 153 -4.49 -0.19 10.61
N ARG A 154 -4.27 1.04 11.09
CA ARG A 154 -5.11 1.67 12.13
C ARG A 154 -6.51 2.01 11.61
N GLU A 155 -6.64 2.49 10.38
CA GLU A 155 -7.95 2.75 9.76
C GLU A 155 -8.70 1.45 9.49
N VAL A 156 -8.01 0.42 8.99
CA VAL A 156 -8.55 -0.94 8.86
C VAL A 156 -9.06 -1.43 10.21
N ALA A 157 -8.25 -1.31 11.27
CA ALA A 157 -8.64 -1.76 12.61
C ALA A 157 -9.88 -1.04 13.14
N THR A 158 -9.97 0.27 12.92
CA THR A 158 -11.13 1.09 13.29
C THR A 158 -12.40 0.61 12.59
N VAL A 159 -12.33 0.36 11.27
CA VAL A 159 -13.47 -0.14 10.48
C VAL A 159 -13.89 -1.53 10.92
N LEU A 160 -12.93 -2.45 11.10
CA LEU A 160 -13.22 -3.82 11.51
C LEU A 160 -13.75 -3.91 12.96
N GLY A 161 -13.22 -3.09 13.86
CA GLY A 161 -13.71 -2.96 15.23
C GLY A 161 -15.16 -2.47 15.27
N ALA A 162 -15.55 -1.54 14.40
CA ALA A 162 -16.95 -1.09 14.26
C ALA A 162 -17.91 -2.21 13.80
N MET A 163 -17.39 -3.25 13.13
CA MET A 163 -18.14 -4.46 12.77
C MET A 163 -18.23 -5.49 13.92
N GLY A 164 -17.65 -5.18 15.08
CA GLY A 164 -17.61 -6.05 16.25
C GLY A 164 -16.60 -7.19 16.17
N MET A 165 -15.53 -7.03 15.37
CA MET A 165 -14.40 -7.95 15.34
C MET A 165 -13.44 -7.68 16.51
N ASN A 166 -12.70 -8.70 16.94
CA ASN A 166 -11.54 -8.51 17.81
C ASN A 166 -10.34 -8.25 16.90
N VAL A 167 -9.64 -7.14 17.10
CA VAL A 167 -8.59 -6.69 16.17
C VAL A 167 -7.28 -6.47 16.89
N ILE A 168 -6.30 -7.29 16.55
CA ILE A 168 -4.91 -7.12 16.99
C ILE A 168 -4.03 -6.74 15.81
N GLY A 169 -2.92 -6.08 16.09
CA GLY A 169 -1.97 -5.66 15.07
C GLY A 169 -0.53 -6.03 15.43
N THR A 170 0.34 -6.07 14.43
CA THR A 170 1.80 -6.12 14.63
C THR A 170 2.46 -4.86 14.09
N ALA A 171 3.50 -4.40 14.78
CA ALA A 171 4.38 -3.33 14.33
C ALA A 171 5.80 -3.59 14.82
N ARG A 172 6.75 -2.74 14.41
CA ARG A 172 8.14 -2.82 14.91
C ARG A 172 8.21 -2.78 16.43
N HIS A 173 7.40 -1.94 17.06
CA HIS A 173 7.31 -1.82 18.51
C HIS A 173 5.88 -2.09 18.97
N ALA A 174 5.76 -2.90 20.03
CA ALA A 174 4.50 -3.10 20.72
C ALA A 174 4.07 -1.80 21.41
N ARG A 175 2.76 -1.52 21.38
CA ARG A 175 2.18 -0.32 21.99
C ARG A 175 0.69 -0.51 22.26
N GLN A 176 0.10 0.43 22.99
CA GLN A 176 -1.35 0.61 23.01
C GLN A 176 -1.75 1.55 21.88
N ASP A 177 -2.89 1.27 21.24
CA ASP A 177 -3.47 2.09 20.19
C ASP A 177 -4.98 1.91 20.25
N SER A 178 -5.75 3.01 20.25
CA SER A 178 -7.19 2.96 20.46
C SER A 178 -7.96 2.21 19.38
N ALA A 179 -7.35 2.01 18.21
CA ALA A 179 -7.98 1.28 17.12
C ALA A 179 -7.83 -0.25 17.23
N PHE A 180 -6.96 -0.73 18.13
CA PHE A 180 -6.64 -2.14 18.29
C PHE A 180 -6.92 -2.59 19.73
N ASP A 181 -7.25 -3.86 19.90
CA ASP A 181 -7.24 -4.48 21.23
C ASP A 181 -5.81 -4.53 21.78
N ARG A 182 -4.85 -4.81 20.90
CA ARG A 182 -3.41 -4.77 21.21
C ARG A 182 -2.56 -4.67 19.94
N VAL A 183 -1.48 -3.88 20.01
CA VAL A 183 -0.38 -3.93 19.03
C VAL A 183 0.82 -4.67 19.61
N HIS A 184 1.18 -5.78 18.98
CA HIS A 184 2.31 -6.65 19.31
C HIS A 184 3.56 -6.30 18.49
N ARG A 185 4.71 -6.89 18.84
CA ARG A 185 5.90 -6.76 18.01
C ARG A 185 5.79 -7.67 16.79
N GLN A 186 6.40 -7.28 15.68
CA GLN A 186 6.43 -8.07 14.45
C GLN A 186 6.99 -9.48 14.66
N GLN A 187 8.02 -9.61 15.51
CA GLN A 187 8.62 -10.89 15.89
C GLN A 187 7.64 -11.84 16.61
N ASP A 188 6.54 -11.34 17.17
CA ASP A 188 5.55 -12.14 17.88
C ASP A 188 4.52 -12.74 16.90
N LEU A 189 4.55 -12.36 15.61
CA LEU A 189 3.62 -12.80 14.56
C LEU A 189 3.36 -14.31 14.56
N PRO A 190 4.39 -15.20 14.61
CA PRO A 190 4.21 -16.65 14.70
C PRO A 190 3.19 -17.12 15.75
N ALA A 191 3.20 -16.50 16.93
CA ALA A 191 2.35 -16.89 18.05
C ALA A 191 0.89 -16.42 17.90
N LEU A 192 0.63 -15.45 17.01
CA LEU A 192 -0.69 -14.83 16.83
C LEU A 192 -1.50 -15.45 15.68
N LEU A 193 -0.81 -16.06 14.70
CA LEU A 193 -1.42 -16.59 13.47
C LEU A 193 -2.44 -17.72 13.72
N GLY A 194 -2.26 -18.49 14.79
CA GLY A 194 -3.13 -19.63 15.13
C GLY A 194 -4.54 -19.24 15.57
N ASP A 195 -4.73 -18.01 16.02
CA ASP A 195 -6.01 -17.52 16.57
C ASP A 195 -6.78 -16.62 15.60
N ALA A 196 -6.12 -16.14 14.54
CA ALA A 196 -6.71 -15.21 13.56
C ALA A 196 -7.59 -15.94 12.53
N ASP A 197 -8.83 -15.48 12.38
CA ASP A 197 -9.72 -15.92 11.29
C ASP A 197 -9.37 -15.20 9.98
N TYR A 198 -8.87 -13.97 10.10
CA TYR A 198 -8.46 -13.12 8.98
C TYR A 198 -7.10 -12.51 9.28
N VAL A 199 -6.18 -12.61 8.32
CA VAL A 199 -4.88 -11.95 8.38
C VAL A 199 -4.80 -10.92 7.28
N VAL A 200 -4.57 -9.64 7.64
CA VAL A 200 -4.55 -8.50 6.72
C VAL A 200 -3.14 -7.91 6.69
N VAL A 201 -2.51 -7.94 5.54
CA VAL A 201 -1.16 -7.38 5.31
C VAL A 201 -1.29 -5.96 4.80
N THR A 202 -0.80 -5.01 5.61
CA THR A 202 -0.72 -3.57 5.31
C THR A 202 0.70 -3.02 5.56
N ALA A 203 1.66 -3.90 5.89
CA ALA A 203 3.03 -3.54 6.18
C ALA A 203 3.76 -3.03 4.91
N PRO A 204 4.71 -2.10 5.06
CA PRO A 204 5.61 -1.72 3.97
C PRO A 204 6.56 -2.87 3.61
N LEU A 205 7.13 -2.83 2.40
CA LEU A 205 8.19 -3.76 2.01
C LEU A 205 9.52 -3.29 2.58
N THR A 206 10.17 -4.16 3.34
CA THR A 206 11.45 -3.96 4.00
C THR A 206 12.18 -5.30 4.02
N PRO A 207 13.50 -5.34 4.32
CA PRO A 207 14.19 -6.61 4.51
C PRO A 207 13.54 -7.54 5.56
N ASP A 208 12.89 -6.96 6.58
CA ASP A 208 12.20 -7.72 7.64
C ASP A 208 10.82 -8.26 7.23
N THR A 209 10.25 -7.76 6.13
CA THR A 209 8.89 -8.11 5.66
C THR A 209 8.90 -8.82 4.31
N ASP A 210 10.00 -8.80 3.57
CA ASP A 210 10.15 -9.56 2.33
C ASP A 210 10.04 -11.07 2.59
N GLY A 211 9.10 -11.72 1.91
CA GLY A 211 8.82 -13.15 2.07
C GLY A 211 8.30 -13.55 3.45
N LEU A 212 7.79 -12.59 4.25
CA LEU A 212 7.26 -12.84 5.58
C LEU A 212 6.18 -13.93 5.60
N PHE A 213 5.35 -14.00 4.56
CA PHE A 213 4.39 -15.06 4.36
C PHE A 213 4.93 -16.11 3.41
N ASP A 214 5.62 -17.08 3.97
CA ASP A 214 6.14 -18.26 3.31
C ASP A 214 5.36 -19.53 3.68
N ALA A 215 5.83 -20.70 3.23
CA ALA A 215 5.20 -21.98 3.52
C ALA A 215 5.15 -22.30 5.03
N ALA A 216 6.14 -21.87 5.82
CA ALA A 216 6.16 -22.08 7.26
C ALA A 216 5.12 -21.21 7.98
N THR A 217 4.97 -19.98 7.53
CA THR A 217 4.02 -19.00 8.07
C THR A 217 2.58 -19.41 7.77
N PHE A 218 2.29 -19.87 6.54
CA PHE A 218 0.98 -20.42 6.19
C PHE A 218 0.60 -21.66 7.00
N ARG A 219 1.57 -22.47 7.44
CA ARG A 219 1.32 -23.61 8.35
C ARG A 219 0.96 -23.18 9.78
N GLN A 220 1.32 -21.97 10.18
CA GLN A 220 1.02 -21.44 11.51
C GLN A 220 -0.35 -20.75 11.55
N MET A 221 -0.86 -20.30 10.40
CA MET A 221 -2.21 -19.74 10.29
C MET A 221 -3.27 -20.75 10.71
N LYS A 222 -4.31 -20.26 11.39
CA LYS A 222 -5.51 -21.04 11.71
C LYS A 222 -6.06 -21.76 10.46
N PRO A 223 -6.31 -23.08 10.50
CA PRO A 223 -6.94 -23.78 9.39
C PRO A 223 -8.28 -23.13 9.01
N GLY A 224 -8.46 -22.80 7.73
CA GLY A 224 -9.65 -22.12 7.24
C GLY A 224 -9.67 -20.60 7.47
N ALA A 225 -8.54 -19.99 7.83
CA ALA A 225 -8.35 -18.55 7.79
C ALA A 225 -8.26 -18.01 6.35
N ALA A 226 -8.49 -16.71 6.19
CA ALA A 226 -8.29 -16.01 4.93
C ALA A 226 -7.16 -14.96 5.04
N LEU A 227 -6.43 -14.78 3.93
CA LEU A 227 -5.40 -13.74 3.80
C LEU A 227 -5.94 -12.57 2.97
N VAL A 228 -5.63 -11.34 3.36
CA VAL A 228 -5.82 -10.15 2.52
C VAL A 228 -4.47 -9.44 2.40
N ASN A 229 -3.97 -9.20 1.19
CA ASN A 229 -2.75 -8.43 0.97
C ASN A 229 -3.06 -7.15 0.19
N VAL A 230 -2.91 -6.02 0.87
CA VAL A 230 -3.03 -4.64 0.33
C VAL A 230 -1.77 -3.82 0.64
N GLY A 231 -0.68 -4.50 1.03
CA GLY A 231 0.61 -3.89 1.32
C GLY A 231 1.50 -3.91 0.10
N ARG A 232 2.35 -4.95 0.02
CA ARG A 232 3.26 -5.19 -1.10
C ARG A 232 3.26 -6.67 -1.46
N GLY A 233 3.33 -6.98 -2.74
CA GLY A 233 3.34 -8.35 -3.24
C GLY A 233 4.44 -9.22 -2.65
N PRO A 234 5.73 -8.79 -2.68
CA PRO A 234 6.86 -9.57 -2.16
C PRO A 234 6.79 -9.96 -0.67
N ILE A 235 5.91 -9.34 0.12
CA ILE A 235 5.67 -9.76 1.50
C ILE A 235 5.10 -11.19 1.57
N VAL A 236 4.40 -11.62 0.50
CA VAL A 236 3.78 -12.93 0.38
C VAL A 236 4.43 -13.71 -0.75
N ARG A 237 4.98 -14.89 -0.44
CA ARG A 237 5.49 -15.81 -1.45
C ARG A 237 4.31 -16.48 -2.17
N THR A 238 4.13 -16.12 -3.44
CA THR A 238 2.96 -16.50 -4.25
C THR A 238 2.83 -18.02 -4.40
N ASP A 239 3.94 -18.71 -4.60
CA ASP A 239 3.98 -20.17 -4.69
C ASP A 239 3.52 -20.85 -3.40
N ALA A 240 3.96 -20.33 -2.25
CA ALA A 240 3.56 -20.85 -0.95
C ALA A 240 2.08 -20.61 -0.68
N LEU A 241 1.56 -19.45 -1.09
CA LEU A 241 0.14 -19.11 -0.99
C LEU A 241 -0.72 -20.08 -1.85
N LEU A 242 -0.32 -20.32 -3.10
CA LEU A 242 -1.01 -21.25 -4.00
C LEU A 242 -1.06 -22.67 -3.40
N GLN A 243 0.06 -23.17 -2.87
CA GLN A 243 0.10 -24.47 -2.23
C GLN A 243 -0.83 -24.53 -0.99
N ALA A 244 -0.82 -23.50 -0.16
CA ALA A 244 -1.70 -23.42 1.02
C ALA A 244 -3.20 -23.41 0.64
N LEU A 245 -3.55 -22.73 -0.45
CA LEU A 245 -4.91 -22.70 -0.99
C LEU A 245 -5.33 -24.06 -1.57
N GLN A 246 -4.46 -24.69 -2.36
CA GLN A 246 -4.70 -26.01 -2.98
C GLN A 246 -4.86 -27.12 -1.95
N GLN A 247 -4.07 -27.07 -0.87
CA GLN A 247 -4.16 -28.02 0.25
C GLN A 247 -5.38 -27.75 1.16
N GLY A 248 -6.17 -26.71 0.88
CA GLY A 248 -7.33 -26.34 1.69
C GLY A 248 -6.97 -25.79 3.06
N ARG A 249 -5.71 -25.41 3.30
CA ARG A 249 -5.28 -24.79 4.56
C ARG A 249 -5.94 -23.42 4.74
N LEU A 250 -6.05 -22.65 3.66
CA LEU A 250 -6.71 -21.35 3.64
C LEU A 250 -8.13 -21.45 3.06
N ALA A 251 -9.04 -20.66 3.63
CA ALA A 251 -10.38 -20.47 3.09
C ALA A 251 -10.37 -19.63 1.79
N GLY A 252 -9.41 -18.72 1.65
CA GLY A 252 -9.22 -17.91 0.46
C GLY A 252 -8.16 -16.83 0.65
N ALA A 253 -7.92 -16.07 -0.42
CA ALA A 253 -7.00 -14.93 -0.42
C ALA A 253 -7.57 -13.78 -1.25
N ALA A 254 -7.48 -12.55 -0.76
CA ALA A 254 -7.76 -11.34 -1.54
C ALA A 254 -6.45 -10.59 -1.75
N LEU A 255 -6.06 -10.38 -3.00
CA LEU A 255 -4.77 -9.85 -3.39
C LEU A 255 -4.98 -8.62 -4.25
N ASP A 256 -4.51 -7.48 -3.76
CA ASP A 256 -4.43 -6.26 -4.55
C ASP A 256 -3.03 -6.05 -5.16
N VAL A 257 -2.02 -6.72 -4.61
CA VAL A 257 -0.60 -6.55 -4.95
C VAL A 257 0.08 -7.91 -5.16
N PHE A 258 1.10 -7.94 -6.02
CA PHE A 258 1.74 -9.17 -6.53
C PHE A 258 3.27 -9.05 -6.58
N GLU A 259 3.97 -10.20 -6.53
CA GLU A 259 5.44 -10.22 -6.65
C GLU A 259 5.92 -9.62 -7.98
N GLU A 260 5.15 -9.87 -9.05
CA GLU A 260 5.33 -9.26 -10.37
C GLU A 260 4.06 -8.50 -10.74
N GLU A 261 4.21 -7.22 -11.07
CA GLU A 261 3.11 -6.33 -11.47
C GLU A 261 3.42 -5.67 -12.82
N PRO A 262 2.52 -5.76 -13.82
CA PRO A 262 1.22 -6.46 -13.80
C PRO A 262 1.33 -7.98 -13.65
N LEU A 263 0.35 -8.61 -12.99
CA LEU A 263 0.32 -10.07 -12.86
C LEU A 263 0.28 -10.74 -14.25
N PRO A 264 1.19 -11.68 -14.58
CA PRO A 264 1.21 -12.34 -15.89
C PRO A 264 -0.14 -12.96 -16.25
N ALA A 265 -0.56 -12.83 -17.52
CA ALA A 265 -1.89 -13.23 -17.97
C ALA A 265 -2.17 -14.75 -17.85
N ASP A 266 -1.12 -15.57 -17.83
CA ASP A 266 -1.18 -17.01 -17.66
C ASP A 266 -0.98 -17.47 -16.21
N HIS A 267 -0.83 -16.53 -15.26
CA HIS A 267 -0.57 -16.85 -13.87
C HIS A 267 -1.74 -17.65 -13.23
N PRO A 268 -1.47 -18.75 -12.48
CA PRO A 268 -2.51 -19.64 -11.97
C PRO A 268 -3.49 -19.00 -10.97
N LEU A 269 -3.11 -17.89 -10.30
CA LEU A 269 -4.00 -17.15 -9.41
C LEU A 269 -5.28 -16.67 -10.10
N TRP A 270 -5.22 -16.31 -11.39
CA TRP A 270 -6.38 -15.86 -12.16
C TRP A 270 -7.52 -16.88 -12.16
N ASN A 271 -7.17 -18.17 -12.13
CA ASN A 271 -8.13 -19.27 -12.23
C ASN A 271 -8.46 -19.89 -10.87
N HIS A 272 -7.86 -19.43 -9.78
CA HIS A 272 -8.04 -20.05 -8.49
C HIS A 272 -9.39 -19.62 -7.86
N PRO A 273 -10.34 -20.55 -7.60
CA PRO A 273 -11.74 -20.20 -7.26
C PRO A 273 -11.92 -19.55 -5.88
N LYS A 274 -10.86 -19.51 -5.07
CA LYS A 274 -10.83 -18.89 -3.73
C LYS A 274 -9.99 -17.62 -3.66
N VAL A 275 -9.55 -17.11 -4.82
CA VAL A 275 -8.72 -15.90 -4.90
C VAL A 275 -9.55 -14.77 -5.48
N MET A 276 -9.54 -13.62 -4.80
CA MET A 276 -9.99 -12.35 -5.35
C MET A 276 -8.76 -11.55 -5.77
N ILE A 277 -8.78 -11.00 -6.97
CA ILE A 277 -7.72 -10.15 -7.52
C ILE A 277 -8.28 -8.76 -7.78
N SER A 278 -7.54 -7.75 -7.36
CA SER A 278 -7.65 -6.38 -7.88
C SER A 278 -6.27 -5.90 -8.30
N ALA A 279 -6.22 -4.97 -9.26
CA ALA A 279 -4.98 -4.54 -9.88
C ALA A 279 -4.42 -3.28 -9.18
N HIS A 280 -3.91 -3.46 -7.96
CA HIS A 280 -3.25 -2.41 -7.17
C HIS A 280 -4.11 -1.14 -7.02
N MET A 281 -5.37 -1.32 -6.67
CA MET A 281 -6.37 -0.26 -6.63
C MET A 281 -7.18 -0.24 -5.32
N ALA A 282 -6.77 -0.97 -4.28
CA ALA A 282 -7.53 -1.05 -3.03
C ALA A 282 -7.76 0.31 -2.37
N GLY A 283 -6.85 1.27 -2.58
CA GLY A 283 -6.97 2.63 -2.06
C GLY A 283 -7.69 3.62 -2.97
N ASP A 284 -7.86 3.30 -4.24
CA ASP A 284 -8.32 4.25 -5.25
C ASP A 284 -9.81 4.59 -5.07
N PHE A 285 -10.13 5.89 -5.11
CA PHE A 285 -11.49 6.40 -5.08
C PHE A 285 -11.70 7.51 -6.12
N ILE A 286 -12.93 7.72 -6.60
CA ILE A 286 -13.21 8.81 -7.55
C ILE A 286 -12.78 10.15 -6.94
N GLY A 287 -11.78 10.80 -7.53
CA GLY A 287 -11.19 12.04 -7.01
C GLY A 287 -9.85 11.86 -6.28
N TRP A 288 -9.31 10.65 -6.16
CA TRP A 288 -8.04 10.40 -5.46
C TRP A 288 -6.87 11.21 -6.04
N ARG A 289 -6.80 11.37 -7.37
CA ARG A 289 -5.80 12.21 -8.05
C ARG A 289 -5.86 13.68 -7.61
N GLN A 290 -7.07 14.22 -7.43
CA GLN A 290 -7.28 15.58 -6.94
C GLN A 290 -6.84 15.72 -5.49
N ALA A 291 -7.11 14.72 -4.66
CA ALA A 291 -6.67 14.70 -3.27
C ALA A 291 -5.13 14.70 -3.14
N LEU A 292 -4.42 13.94 -4.00
CA LEU A 292 -2.96 13.94 -4.06
C LEU A 292 -2.40 15.30 -4.46
N GLY A 293 -2.93 15.89 -5.53
CA GLY A 293 -2.51 17.21 -5.99
C GLY A 293 -2.69 18.28 -4.93
N GLN A 294 -3.85 18.28 -4.25
CA GLN A 294 -4.11 19.21 -3.15
C GLN A 294 -3.15 19.01 -1.98
N GLN A 295 -2.85 17.78 -1.59
CA GLN A 295 -1.89 17.49 -0.53
C GLN A 295 -0.48 18.00 -0.88
N PHE A 296 -0.05 17.80 -2.13
CA PHE A 296 1.22 18.35 -2.59
C PHE A 296 1.22 19.89 -2.54
N VAL A 297 0.16 20.54 -3.02
CA VAL A 297 0.02 22.01 -3.00
C VAL A 297 0.07 22.55 -1.56
N ASP A 298 -0.60 21.89 -0.61
CA ASP A 298 -0.57 22.25 0.80
C ASP A 298 0.85 22.15 1.38
N ASN A 299 1.58 21.07 1.05
CA ASN A 299 2.97 20.89 1.42
C ASN A 299 3.90 21.90 0.74
N PHE A 300 3.66 22.26 -0.52
CA PHE A 300 4.41 23.29 -1.23
C PHE A 300 4.30 24.64 -0.53
N HIS A 301 3.10 25.01 -0.08
CA HIS A 301 2.91 26.23 0.70
C HIS A 301 3.66 26.20 2.05
N ARG A 302 3.76 25.04 2.71
CA ARG A 302 4.59 24.86 3.92
C ARG A 302 6.07 24.99 3.61
N TRP A 303 6.54 24.33 2.55
CA TRP A 303 7.92 24.37 2.07
C TRP A 303 8.39 25.80 1.82
N ARG A 304 7.59 26.59 1.08
CA ARG A 304 7.89 27.98 0.76
C ARG A 304 7.99 28.88 2.00
N ARG A 305 7.27 28.54 3.07
CA ARG A 305 7.31 29.26 4.36
C ARG A 305 8.38 28.73 5.32
N GLY A 306 9.18 27.73 4.91
CA GLY A 306 10.14 27.06 5.78
C GLY A 306 9.49 26.31 6.96
N GLN A 307 8.22 25.91 6.81
CA GLN A 307 7.49 25.16 7.82
C GLN A 307 7.75 23.65 7.68
N PRO A 308 7.60 22.86 8.75
CA PRO A 308 7.62 21.41 8.66
C PRO A 308 6.59 20.90 7.64
N LEU A 309 7.06 20.03 6.73
CA LEU A 309 6.20 19.34 5.77
C LEU A 309 5.39 18.26 6.51
N ASP A 310 4.18 18.01 6.03
CA ASP A 310 3.40 16.87 6.48
C ASP A 310 3.96 15.58 5.85
N ASN A 311 3.81 14.48 6.58
CA ASN A 311 4.24 13.13 6.18
C ASN A 311 5.73 12.99 5.81
N PRO A 312 6.69 13.49 6.63
CA PRO A 312 8.10 13.25 6.39
C PRO A 312 8.40 11.75 6.58
N VAL A 313 9.10 11.18 5.60
CA VAL A 313 9.49 9.77 5.56
C VAL A 313 10.86 9.60 6.22
N SER A 314 10.98 8.59 7.09
CA SER A 314 12.30 8.14 7.54
C SER A 314 12.99 7.36 6.42
N LYS A 315 14.10 7.86 5.89
CA LYS A 315 14.87 7.19 4.83
C LYS A 315 15.52 5.88 5.31
N GLU A 316 15.87 5.80 6.59
CA GLU A 316 16.37 4.57 7.22
C GLU A 316 15.30 3.47 7.21
N HIS A 317 14.03 3.85 7.36
CA HIS A 317 12.94 2.89 7.55
C HIS A 317 12.06 2.68 6.32
N GLY A 318 12.07 3.61 5.36
CA GLY A 318 11.23 3.55 4.15
C GLY A 318 9.76 3.90 4.39
N TYR A 319 9.41 4.55 5.51
CA TYR A 319 8.03 5.00 5.79
C TYR A 319 7.98 6.15 6.80
N VAL A 320 6.81 6.80 6.89
CA VAL A 320 6.55 7.87 7.87
C VAL A 320 6.52 7.28 9.27
N SER A 321 7.46 7.70 10.11
CA SER A 321 7.50 7.26 11.51
C SER A 321 6.37 7.94 12.27
N SER A 322 5.48 7.15 12.87
CA SER A 322 4.57 7.64 13.90
C SER A 322 5.40 7.90 15.15
N ALA A 323 5.41 9.16 15.63
CA ALA A 323 5.92 9.47 16.96
C ALA A 323 5.12 8.75 18.05
#